data_AF-A0A535J4P6-F1
#
_entry.id   AF-A0A535J4P6-F1
#
_cell.length_a   1.000
_cell.length_b   1.000
_cell.length_c   1.000
_cell.angle_alpha   90.00
_cell.angle_beta   90.00
_cell.angle_gamma   90.00
#
_symmetry.space_group_name_H-M   'P 1'
#
loop_
_entity.id
_entity.type
_entity.pdbx_description
1 polymer ?
#
loop_
_entity_poly.entity_id
_entity_poly.type
_entity_poly.pdbx_seq_one_letter_code
_entity_poly.pdbx_strand_id
1 'polypeptide(L)'
;MRSFGLFRAYHTYERVYVDYNTPRARNWYRPPVPPVAEVEDVASLYPQSCIKVAGIGEESTLREKRIELERIFAGKLYVTQSSFDLVEFLHPEVSKVNALKTIAADLGIAPEEIVAIGDNHNDIGMIRFAGLGVAMGNAHDEVKASADYVTSSNTEEGVAAVIEKLLRKA
;
A
#
# COMPACT_ATOMS: atom_id res chain seq x y z
N MET A 1 -3.38 18.04 0.93
CA MET A 1 -2.18 17.38 1.48
C MET A 1 -1.38 18.33 2.38
N ARG A 2 -0.86 19.49 1.91
CA ARG A 2 -0.18 20.46 2.81
C ARG A 2 -1.07 20.96 3.95
N SER A 3 -2.35 21.24 3.67
CA SER A 3 -3.34 21.60 4.70
C SER A 3 -3.59 20.48 5.74
N PHE A 4 -3.21 19.24 5.43
CA PHE A 4 -3.28 18.08 6.32
C PHE A 4 -1.94 17.83 7.05
N GLY A 5 -0.96 18.73 6.91
CA GLY A 5 0.38 18.57 7.46
C GLY A 5 1.14 17.39 6.84
N LEU A 6 0.86 17.07 5.58
CA LEU A 6 1.54 15.99 4.85
C LEU A 6 2.60 16.57 3.89
N PHE A 7 3.81 16.02 3.95
CA PHE A 7 4.77 16.17 2.86
C PHE A 7 4.28 15.37 1.66
N ARG A 8 4.66 15.76 0.44
CA ARG A 8 4.24 15.08 -0.79
C ARG A 8 5.41 14.41 -1.47
N ALA A 9 5.14 13.23 -2.03
CA ALA A 9 6.01 12.58 -3.00
C ALA A 9 5.26 12.32 -4.31
N TYR A 10 5.94 12.54 -5.42
CA TYR A 10 5.46 12.33 -6.79
C TYR A 10 6.28 11.22 -7.43
N HIS A 11 5.65 10.09 -7.70
CA HIS A 11 6.31 8.96 -8.32
C HIS A 11 6.11 8.99 -9.83
N THR A 12 7.21 8.97 -10.56
CA THR A 12 7.23 8.76 -12.02
C THR A 12 8.00 7.49 -12.34
N TYR A 13 8.02 7.09 -13.60
CA TYR A 13 8.82 5.94 -14.03
C TYR A 13 10.33 6.17 -13.88
N GLU A 14 10.78 7.43 -14.02
CA GLU A 14 12.21 7.78 -14.07
C GLU A 14 12.76 8.29 -12.75
N ARG A 15 11.90 8.82 -11.88
CA ARG A 15 12.30 9.54 -10.67
C ARG A 15 11.19 9.63 -9.64
N VAL A 16 11.56 9.73 -8.36
CA VAL A 16 10.66 10.15 -7.29
C VAL A 16 11.00 11.58 -6.89
N TYR A 17 10.02 12.48 -6.92
CA TYR A 17 10.19 13.85 -6.45
C TYR A 17 9.54 14.01 -5.08
N VAL A 18 10.18 14.72 -4.17
CA VAL A 18 9.64 14.96 -2.82
C VAL A 18 9.70 16.44 -2.48
N ASP A 19 8.80 16.89 -1.61
CA ASP A 19 8.90 18.25 -1.05
C ASP A 19 10.24 18.41 -0.31
N TYR A 20 10.81 19.61 -0.37
CA TYR A 20 12.03 19.93 0.37
C TYR A 20 11.84 19.67 1.88
N ASN A 21 12.89 19.18 2.55
CA ASN A 21 12.88 18.76 3.96
C ASN A 21 11.90 17.62 4.31
N THR A 22 11.44 16.83 3.32
CA THR A 22 10.64 15.63 3.60
C THR A 22 11.42 14.66 4.50
N PRO A 23 10.91 14.30 5.70
CA PRO A 23 11.59 13.38 6.60
C PRO A 23 11.85 12.04 5.95
N ARG A 24 13.04 11.47 6.15
CA ARG A 24 13.43 10.11 5.67
C ARG A 24 13.34 9.89 4.15
N ALA A 25 13.16 10.92 3.32
CA ALA A 25 13.01 10.77 1.87
C ALA A 25 14.14 9.97 1.20
N ARG A 26 15.38 10.05 1.71
CA ARG A 26 16.55 9.31 1.18
C ARG A 26 16.62 7.84 1.61
N ASN A 27 15.82 7.44 2.61
CA ASN A 27 15.87 6.12 3.25
C ASN A 27 14.59 5.30 3.05
N TRP A 28 13.55 5.84 2.40
CA TRP A 28 12.30 5.09 2.15
C TRP A 28 12.47 3.96 1.17
N TYR A 29 13.34 4.16 0.19
CA TYR A 29 13.48 3.22 -0.89
C TYR A 29 14.80 2.49 -0.75
N ARG A 30 14.70 1.17 -0.55
CA ARG A 30 15.84 0.29 -0.80
C ARG A 30 16.05 0.26 -2.32
N PRO A 31 17.28 0.47 -2.83
CA PRO A 31 17.57 0.31 -4.26
C PRO A 31 17.04 -1.04 -4.78
N PRO A 32 16.50 -1.11 -6.01
CA PRO A 32 16.62 -0.15 -7.10
C PRO A 32 15.32 0.65 -7.31
N VAL A 33 15.12 1.72 -6.55
CA VAL A 33 14.06 2.70 -6.85
C VAL A 33 14.68 3.88 -7.60
N PRO A 34 13.95 4.51 -8.53
CA PRO A 34 14.40 5.74 -9.16
C PRO A 34 14.96 6.76 -8.15
N PRO A 35 16.02 7.50 -8.50
CA PRO A 35 16.68 8.41 -7.58
C PRO A 35 15.67 9.42 -7.01
N VAL A 36 15.83 9.80 -5.74
CA VAL A 36 14.96 10.80 -5.11
C VAL A 36 15.51 12.19 -5.42
N ALA A 37 14.65 13.08 -5.92
CA ALA A 37 14.94 14.50 -6.10
C ALA A 37 14.05 15.35 -5.19
N GLU A 38 14.67 16.18 -4.37
CA GLU A 38 13.96 17.18 -3.59
C GLU A 38 13.62 18.38 -4.48
N VAL A 39 12.39 18.88 -4.38
CA VAL A 39 11.91 20.08 -5.06
C VAL A 39 11.20 20.99 -4.06
N GLU A 40 11.16 22.30 -4.33
CA GLU A 40 10.53 23.27 -3.41
C GLU A 40 9.02 22.99 -3.21
N ASP A 41 8.33 22.69 -4.31
CA ASP A 41 6.93 22.29 -4.30
C ASP A 41 6.69 21.22 -5.37
N VAL A 42 6.33 20.01 -4.93
CA VAL A 42 5.96 18.91 -5.84
C VAL A 42 4.82 19.29 -6.81
N ALA A 43 3.91 20.18 -6.43
CA ALA A 43 2.84 20.63 -7.33
C ALA A 43 3.35 21.38 -8.56
N SER A 44 4.57 21.93 -8.52
CA SER A 44 5.21 22.59 -9.67
C SER A 44 5.51 21.63 -10.83
N LEU A 45 5.47 20.31 -10.59
CA LEU A 45 5.70 19.29 -11.61
C LEU A 45 4.49 19.11 -12.54
N TYR A 46 3.30 19.58 -12.17
CA TYR A 46 2.14 19.53 -13.04
C TYR A 46 2.40 20.32 -14.35
N PRO A 47 2.09 19.79 -15.55
CA PRO A 47 1.25 18.62 -15.81
C PRO A 47 1.99 17.29 -16.09
N GLN A 48 3.25 17.15 -15.66
CA GLN A 48 3.98 15.88 -15.78
C GLN A 48 3.15 14.74 -15.18
N SER A 49 3.10 13.59 -15.84
CA SER A 49 2.34 12.43 -15.34
C SER A 49 3.07 11.70 -14.21
N CYS A 50 2.30 11.18 -13.24
CA CYS A 50 2.78 10.25 -12.21
C CYS A 50 2.06 8.91 -12.30
N ILE A 51 2.70 7.90 -11.71
CA ILE A 51 2.09 6.60 -11.40
C ILE A 51 1.41 6.60 -10.02
N LYS A 52 1.88 7.45 -9.10
CA LYS A 52 1.39 7.54 -7.73
C LYS A 52 1.77 8.89 -7.11
N VAL A 53 0.91 9.43 -6.26
CA VAL A 53 1.27 10.48 -5.30
C VAL A 53 1.20 9.90 -3.90
N ALA A 54 2.15 10.24 -3.04
CA ALA A 54 2.13 9.83 -1.63
C ALA A 54 2.12 11.07 -0.72
N GLY A 55 1.39 10.95 0.38
CA GLY A 55 1.34 11.90 1.49
C GLY A 55 2.01 11.30 2.71
N ILE A 56 2.87 12.08 3.33
CA ILE A 56 3.77 11.58 4.37
C ILE A 56 3.54 12.40 5.62
N GLY A 57 3.25 11.72 6.72
CA GLY A 57 2.92 12.37 7.98
C GLY A 57 3.23 11.51 9.18
N GLU A 58 2.86 12.04 10.34
CA GLU A 58 3.01 11.33 11.61
C GLU A 58 2.01 10.18 11.72
N GLU A 59 2.52 8.99 12.04
CA GLU A 59 1.75 7.76 12.21
C GLU A 59 0.54 7.93 13.12
N SER A 60 0.70 8.62 14.25
CA SER A 60 -0.35 8.88 15.24
C SER A 60 -1.57 9.61 14.67
N THR A 61 -1.39 10.39 13.59
CA THR A 61 -2.44 11.21 12.97
C THR A 61 -2.87 10.69 11.61
N LEU A 62 -2.10 9.78 11.00
CA LEU A 62 -2.29 9.42 9.61
C LEU A 62 -3.62 8.68 9.37
N ARG A 63 -4.05 7.86 10.33
CA ARG A 63 -5.30 7.12 10.21
C ARG A 63 -6.51 8.04 10.02
N GLU A 64 -6.64 9.08 10.84
CA GLU A 64 -7.74 10.04 10.76
C GLU A 64 -7.67 10.83 9.45
N LYS A 65 -6.46 11.29 9.08
CA LYS A 65 -6.20 11.98 7.81
C LYS A 65 -6.57 11.12 6.61
N ARG A 66 -6.20 9.83 6.60
CA ARG A 66 -6.55 8.87 5.54
C ARG A 66 -8.06 8.79 5.37
N ILE A 67 -8.81 8.59 6.46
CA ILE A 67 -10.28 8.49 6.42
C ILE A 67 -10.91 9.75 5.82
N GLU A 68 -10.40 10.93 6.19
CA GLU A 68 -10.88 12.19 5.61
C GLU A 68 -10.52 12.33 4.13
N LEU A 69 -9.29 11.98 3.75
CA LEU A 69 -8.81 12.03 2.37
C LEU A 69 -9.56 11.05 1.47
N GLU A 70 -9.86 9.85 1.95
CA GLU A 70 -10.72 8.87 1.27
C GLU A 70 -12.10 9.45 0.95
N ARG A 71 -12.70 10.19 1.89
CA ARG A 71 -13.99 10.85 1.66
C ARG A 71 -13.88 11.99 0.63
N ILE A 72 -12.84 12.81 0.73
CA ILE A 72 -12.63 13.96 -0.16
C ILE A 72 -12.43 13.51 -1.62
N PHE A 73 -11.68 12.42 -1.82
CA PHE A 73 -11.34 11.91 -3.14
C PHE A 73 -12.20 10.73 -3.60
N ALA A 74 -13.27 10.41 -2.88
CA ALA A 74 -14.19 9.34 -3.22
C ALA A 74 -14.66 9.46 -4.69
N GLY A 75 -14.53 8.36 -5.44
CA GLY A 75 -14.88 8.28 -6.86
C GLY A 75 -13.92 9.01 -7.81
N LYS A 76 -12.86 9.65 -7.31
CA LYS A 76 -11.87 10.39 -8.11
C LYS A 76 -10.48 9.77 -8.07
N LEU A 77 -10.06 9.30 -6.90
CA LEU A 77 -8.78 8.62 -6.69
C LEU A 77 -8.99 7.40 -5.79
N TYR A 78 -8.14 6.39 -5.97
CA TYR A 78 -7.99 5.36 -4.96
C TYR A 78 -7.03 5.87 -3.88
N VAL A 79 -7.56 6.12 -2.69
CA VAL A 79 -6.78 6.53 -1.53
C VAL A 79 -6.59 5.32 -0.63
N THR A 80 -5.36 5.03 -0.26
CA THR A 80 -5.02 3.87 0.58
C THR A 80 -3.78 4.14 1.43
N GLN A 81 -3.34 3.16 2.20
CA GLN A 81 -2.18 3.23 3.07
C GLN A 81 -1.29 2.02 2.83
N SER A 82 0.03 2.26 2.75
CA SER A 82 1.06 1.23 2.47
C SER A 82 2.12 1.11 3.55
N SER A 83 2.14 2.03 4.51
CA SER A 83 2.88 1.96 5.76
C SER A 83 2.19 2.84 6.80
N PHE A 84 2.61 2.75 8.06
CA PHE A 84 2.07 3.56 9.15
C PHE A 84 2.20 5.08 8.95
N ASP A 85 3.16 5.54 8.15
CA ASP A 85 3.49 6.96 7.89
C ASP A 85 3.19 7.44 6.45
N LEU A 86 2.60 6.58 5.59
CA LEU A 86 2.31 6.90 4.17
C LEU A 86 0.86 6.66 3.75
N VAL A 87 0.20 7.72 3.28
CA VAL A 87 -1.07 7.63 2.53
C VAL A 87 -0.79 7.76 1.04
N GLU A 88 -1.40 6.92 0.23
CA GLU A 88 -1.18 6.85 -1.22
C GLU A 88 -2.42 7.29 -1.97
N PHE A 89 -2.21 7.97 -3.11
CA PHE A 89 -3.24 8.42 -4.02
C PHE A 89 -2.90 7.89 -5.41
N LEU A 90 -3.78 7.04 -5.92
CA LEU A 90 -3.61 6.32 -7.18
C LEU A 90 -4.82 6.54 -8.09
N HIS A 91 -4.67 6.15 -9.35
CA HIS A 91 -5.81 6.04 -10.26
C HIS A 91 -6.90 5.13 -9.66
N PRO A 92 -8.20 5.44 -9.80
CA PRO A 92 -9.30 4.68 -9.17
C PRO A 92 -9.28 3.17 -9.42
N GLU A 93 -8.74 2.74 -10.56
CA GLU A 93 -8.70 1.33 -10.96
C GLU A 93 -7.44 0.60 -10.46
N VAL A 94 -6.43 1.33 -9.98
CA VAL A 94 -5.18 0.72 -9.50
C VAL A 94 -5.40 0.17 -8.10
N SER A 95 -5.24 -1.14 -7.94
CA SER A 95 -5.25 -1.81 -6.63
C SER A 95 -4.56 -3.16 -6.71
N LYS A 96 -4.05 -3.67 -5.58
CA LYS A 96 -3.47 -5.03 -5.50
C LYS A 96 -4.49 -6.10 -5.91
N VAL A 97 -5.77 -5.92 -5.55
CA VAL A 97 -6.83 -6.87 -5.91
C VAL A 97 -7.10 -6.91 -7.41
N ASN A 98 -7.11 -5.77 -8.10
CA ASN A 98 -7.34 -5.77 -9.55
C ASN A 98 -6.14 -6.37 -10.30
N ALA A 99 -4.92 -6.10 -9.83
CA ALA A 99 -3.72 -6.75 -10.37
C ALA A 99 -3.76 -8.27 -10.15
N LEU A 100 -4.09 -8.72 -8.94
CA LEU A 100 -4.20 -10.15 -8.62
C LEU A 100 -5.28 -10.85 -9.46
N LYS A 101 -6.47 -10.23 -9.61
CA LYS A 101 -7.54 -10.75 -10.47
C LYS A 101 -7.09 -10.94 -11.91
N THR A 102 -6.35 -9.97 -12.45
CA THR A 102 -5.84 -10.02 -13.82
C THR A 102 -4.86 -11.17 -13.98
N ILE A 103 -3.86 -11.26 -13.08
CA ILE A 103 -2.84 -12.33 -13.11
C ILE A 103 -3.49 -13.71 -12.93
N ALA A 104 -4.43 -13.85 -12.01
CA ALA A 104 -5.14 -15.10 -11.78
C ALA A 104 -5.92 -15.57 -13.02
N ALA A 105 -6.62 -14.65 -13.68
CA ALA A 105 -7.34 -14.94 -14.91
C ALA A 105 -6.40 -15.35 -16.05
N ASP A 106 -5.28 -14.64 -16.23
CA ASP A 106 -4.28 -14.94 -17.26
C ASP A 106 -3.64 -16.33 -17.06
N LEU A 107 -3.48 -16.76 -15.81
CA LEU A 107 -2.92 -18.06 -15.44
C LEU A 107 -3.97 -19.19 -15.35
N GLY A 108 -5.26 -18.87 -15.46
CA GLY A 108 -6.34 -19.84 -15.25
C GLY A 108 -6.46 -20.36 -13.82
N ILE A 109 -6.03 -19.56 -12.83
CA ILE A 109 -6.06 -19.89 -11.40
C ILE A 109 -7.35 -19.35 -10.78
N ALA A 110 -8.12 -20.22 -10.14
CA ALA A 110 -9.34 -19.82 -9.45
C ALA A 110 -9.02 -19.07 -8.13
N PRO A 111 -9.87 -18.14 -7.66
CA PRO A 111 -9.69 -17.48 -6.38
C PRO A 111 -9.45 -18.45 -5.22
N GLU A 112 -10.15 -19.59 -5.22
CA GLU A 112 -10.08 -20.64 -4.20
C GLU A 112 -8.69 -21.30 -4.10
N GLU A 113 -7.88 -21.20 -5.15
CA GLU A 113 -6.51 -21.72 -5.23
C GLU A 113 -5.47 -20.70 -4.76
N ILE A 114 -5.89 -19.48 -4.41
CA ILE A 114 -5.01 -18.38 -4.03
C ILE A 114 -4.98 -18.22 -2.51
N VAL A 115 -3.76 -18.03 -1.99
CA VAL A 115 -3.51 -17.55 -0.63
C VAL A 115 -2.93 -16.15 -0.73
N ALA A 116 -3.60 -15.16 -0.13
CA ALA A 116 -3.11 -13.78 -0.07
C ALA A 116 -2.73 -13.42 1.36
N ILE A 117 -1.48 -12.98 1.58
CA ILE A 117 -0.95 -12.60 2.89
C ILE A 117 -0.59 -11.11 2.85
N GLY A 118 -1.12 -10.31 3.78
CA GLY A 118 -0.87 -8.87 3.81
C GLY A 118 -1.00 -8.24 5.21
N ASP A 119 -0.66 -6.96 5.30
CA ASP A 119 -0.58 -6.25 6.58
C ASP A 119 -1.11 -4.81 6.56
N ASN A 120 -1.25 -4.22 5.37
CA ASN A 120 -1.66 -2.83 5.18
C ASN A 120 -3.04 -2.69 4.51
N HIS A 121 -3.62 -1.49 4.53
CA HIS A 121 -4.95 -1.24 3.94
C HIS A 121 -5.02 -1.54 2.45
N ASN A 122 -3.92 -1.35 1.72
CA ASN A 122 -3.85 -1.71 0.30
C ASN A 122 -3.92 -3.23 0.04
N ASP A 123 -3.77 -4.07 1.07
CA ASP A 123 -3.89 -5.53 1.00
C ASP A 123 -5.32 -6.05 1.21
N ILE A 124 -6.21 -5.27 1.83
CA ILE A 124 -7.56 -5.71 2.21
C ILE A 124 -8.30 -6.33 1.02
N GLY A 125 -8.20 -5.71 -0.15
CA GLY A 125 -8.86 -6.20 -1.35
C GLY A 125 -8.37 -7.59 -1.77
N MET A 126 -7.06 -7.84 -1.76
CA MET A 126 -6.51 -9.14 -2.17
C MET A 126 -6.78 -10.22 -1.12
N ILE A 127 -6.72 -9.85 0.18
CA ILE A 127 -7.03 -10.75 1.30
C ILE A 127 -8.47 -11.26 1.18
N ARG A 128 -9.44 -10.37 0.91
CA ARG A 128 -10.85 -10.76 0.75
C ARG A 128 -11.15 -11.52 -0.55
N PHE A 129 -10.29 -11.38 -1.56
CA PHE A 129 -10.49 -12.01 -2.86
C PHE A 129 -9.97 -13.44 -2.91
N ALA A 130 -8.87 -13.72 -2.21
CA ALA A 130 -8.26 -15.03 -2.16
C ALA A 130 -9.14 -16.06 -1.43
N GLY A 131 -9.03 -17.33 -1.81
CA GLY A 131 -9.69 -18.45 -1.15
C GLY A 131 -9.23 -18.64 0.29
N LEU A 132 -8.01 -18.20 0.60
CA LEU A 132 -7.52 -18.02 1.96
C LEU A 132 -6.85 -16.65 2.10
N GLY A 133 -7.54 -15.72 2.74
CA GLY A 133 -7.02 -14.43 3.14
C GLY A 133 -6.32 -14.49 4.49
N VAL A 134 -5.07 -14.02 4.56
CA VAL A 134 -4.26 -14.01 5.78
C VAL A 134 -3.78 -12.60 6.10
N ALA A 135 -4.02 -12.17 7.35
CA ALA A 135 -3.42 -10.96 7.88
C ALA A 135 -2.17 -11.29 8.73
N MET A 136 -1.12 -10.49 8.60
CA MET A 136 0.06 -10.58 9.47
C MET A 136 -0.26 -10.15 10.91
N GLY A 137 0.51 -10.65 11.88
CA GLY A 137 0.33 -10.28 13.30
C GLY A 137 0.55 -8.79 13.58
N ASN A 138 1.42 -8.15 12.79
CA ASN A 138 1.70 -6.71 12.84
C ASN A 138 0.71 -5.87 12.00
N ALA A 139 -0.31 -6.47 11.40
CA ALA A 139 -1.28 -5.77 10.57
C ALA A 139 -2.20 -4.84 11.39
N HIS A 140 -2.75 -3.83 10.73
CA HIS A 140 -3.82 -3.00 11.28
C HIS A 140 -5.06 -3.85 11.63
N ASP A 141 -5.83 -3.44 12.64
CA ASP A 141 -7.04 -4.16 13.06
C ASP A 141 -8.07 -4.31 11.93
N GLU A 142 -8.20 -3.28 11.09
CA GLU A 142 -9.08 -3.28 9.91
C GLU A 142 -8.67 -4.33 8.86
N VAL A 143 -7.36 -4.63 8.78
CA VAL A 143 -6.80 -5.66 7.89
C VAL A 143 -7.04 -7.05 8.50
N LYS A 144 -6.76 -7.22 9.80
CA LYS A 144 -7.04 -8.47 10.53
C LYS A 144 -8.51 -8.87 10.47
N ALA A 145 -9.41 -7.90 10.62
CA ALA A 145 -10.86 -8.13 10.53
C ALA A 145 -11.34 -8.54 9.12
N SER A 146 -10.50 -8.38 8.10
CA SER A 146 -10.82 -8.73 6.72
C SER A 146 -10.27 -10.10 6.29
N ALA A 147 -9.53 -10.79 7.16
CA ALA A 147 -8.83 -12.04 6.88
C ALA A 147 -9.52 -13.25 7.52
N ASP A 148 -9.37 -14.42 6.91
CA ASP A 148 -9.84 -15.70 7.46
C ASP A 148 -8.91 -16.23 8.56
N TYR A 149 -7.64 -15.82 8.50
CA TYR A 149 -6.60 -16.25 9.43
C TYR A 149 -5.65 -15.09 9.75
N VAL A 150 -5.19 -15.03 11.00
CA VAL A 150 -4.14 -14.11 11.43
C VAL A 150 -2.91 -14.93 11.80
N THR A 151 -1.78 -14.65 11.15
CA THR A 151 -0.49 -15.30 11.39
C THR A 151 0.38 -14.48 12.35
N SER A 152 1.59 -14.96 12.68
CA SER A 152 2.60 -14.23 13.46
C SER A 152 3.00 -12.91 12.81
N SER A 153 3.73 -12.05 13.53
CA SER A 153 4.29 -10.82 12.93
C SER A 153 5.34 -11.15 11.86
N ASN A 154 5.67 -10.16 11.02
CA ASN A 154 6.77 -10.27 10.06
C ASN A 154 8.12 -10.56 10.72
N THR A 155 8.35 -10.03 11.94
CA THR A 155 9.56 -10.29 12.75
C THR A 155 9.59 -11.68 13.37
N GLU A 156 8.48 -12.42 13.31
CA GLU A 156 8.32 -13.79 13.80
C GLU A 156 8.02 -14.75 12.65
N GLU A 157 8.50 -14.42 11.44
CA GLU A 157 8.41 -15.27 10.25
C GLU A 157 6.97 -15.67 9.86
N GLY A 158 5.99 -14.79 10.10
CA GLY A 158 4.57 -15.08 9.90
C GLY A 158 4.19 -15.59 8.50
N VAL A 159 4.91 -15.14 7.45
CA VAL A 159 4.72 -15.66 6.08
C VAL A 159 5.16 -17.13 5.98
N ALA A 160 6.35 -17.46 6.53
CA ALA A 160 6.87 -18.82 6.51
C ALA A 160 5.96 -19.77 7.28
N ALA A 161 5.45 -19.35 8.44
CA ALA A 161 4.52 -20.14 9.24
C ALA A 161 3.24 -20.54 8.46
N VAL A 162 2.71 -19.64 7.63
CA VAL A 162 1.55 -19.93 6.77
C VAL A 162 1.92 -20.96 5.70
N ILE A 163 3.03 -20.75 4.99
CA ILE A 163 3.48 -21.64 3.92
C ILE A 163 3.76 -23.04 4.46
N GLU A 164 4.49 -23.16 5.57
CA GLU A 164 4.77 -24.45 6.21
C GLU A 164 3.50 -25.17 6.63
N LYS A 165 2.52 -24.44 7.19
CA LYS A 165 1.23 -25.02 7.60
C LYS A 165 0.44 -25.58 6.41
N LEU A 166 0.52 -24.94 5.24
CA LEU A 166 -0.13 -25.41 4.02
C LEU A 166 0.60 -26.64 3.46
N LEU A 167 1.93 -26.63 3.42
CA LEU A 167 2.72 -27.75 2.90
C LEU A 167 2.66 -28.99 3.79
N ARG A 168 2.54 -28.84 5.11
CA ARG A 168 2.39 -29.98 6.05
C ARG A 168 1.01 -30.64 6.00
N LYS A 169 0.03 -29.99 5.38
CA LYS A 169 -1.33 -30.53 5.19
C LYS A 169 -1.49 -31.32 3.87
N ALA A 170 -0.41 -31.56 3.14
CA ALA A 170 -0.35 -32.43 1.96
C ALA A 170 0.12 -33.84 2.31
#